data_AF-A0A949M0Y2-F1
#
_entry.id   AF-A0A949M0Y2-F1
#
_cell.length_a   1.000
_cell.length_b   1.000
_cell.length_c   1.000
_cell.angle_alpha   90.00
_cell.angle_beta   90.00
_cell.angle_gamma   90.00
#
_symmetry.space_group_name_H-M   'P 1'
#
loop_
_entity.id
_entity.type
_entity.pdbx_description
1 polymer ?
#
loop_
_entity_poly.entity_id
_entity_poly.type
_entity_poly.pdbx_seq_one_letter_code
_entity_poly.pdbx_strand_id
1 'polypeptide(L)'
;MMPGGVVIARGGDADLAPLAALMAAEGMPAAGHAAPPALLVARAAGQIVGGAMLGFDGDAALLHGLVVAPAARGDGIGGVLFEAALALAGQHGACWLRAPADGWLRRRGGMVADGAAGHWLGRPLHAAPPAMLTTQCALLANGCRQILGAALRSVIVHGSVALGGVHPAHSDLDVLVVADAALGDGQRRALAQLLLATSGAPQPLELSVITTDQLQPWRHPAPFELHYGETWRTLTLQQLADGVPPGSAPAVRVDPDLAAHITVARARGLTVWGDDARRVLPVVPWADYLDAIDGDVADAPARIAAEPVYVTLNLCRVAAAHHGLILSKDAGARWGRLAWPAHRPVIDAALAARRGAAVSIDATALQRFASTALCRPAAG
;
A
#
# COMPACT_ATOMS: atom_id res chain seq x y z
N MET A 1 15.32 25.67 10.42
CA MET A 1 15.17 24.21 10.54
C MET A 1 14.40 23.96 11.83
N MET A 2 13.18 23.44 11.75
CA MET A 2 12.35 23.22 12.95
C MET A 2 13.02 22.15 13.84
N PRO A 3 13.07 22.34 15.18
CA PRO A 3 13.84 21.47 16.09
C PRO A 3 13.21 20.08 16.33
N GLY A 4 12.10 19.75 15.67
CA GLY A 4 11.45 18.43 15.72
C GLY A 4 11.05 17.95 14.33
N GLY A 5 10.85 16.63 14.19
CA GLY A 5 10.33 16.03 12.95
C GLY A 5 8.91 16.49 12.62
N VAL A 6 8.53 16.33 11.35
CA VAL A 6 7.17 16.53 10.86
C VAL A 6 6.48 15.18 10.76
N VAL A 7 5.37 15.01 11.46
CA VAL A 7 4.54 13.79 11.41
C VAL A 7 3.30 14.08 10.58
N ILE A 8 3.04 13.24 9.59
CA ILE A 8 1.82 13.30 8.80
C ILE A 8 0.90 12.16 9.25
N ALA A 9 -0.36 12.49 9.54
CA ALA A 9 -1.33 11.54 10.06
C ALA A 9 -2.72 11.79 9.48
N ARG A 10 -3.61 10.80 9.63
CA ARG A 10 -5.05 11.01 9.49
C ARG A 10 -5.52 11.96 10.58
N GLY A 11 -6.19 13.03 10.16
CA GLY A 11 -6.75 14.04 11.07
C GLY A 11 -8.15 13.66 11.57
N GLY A 12 -8.55 14.26 12.69
CA GLY A 12 -9.88 14.14 13.29
C GLY A 12 -10.61 15.48 13.38
N ASP A 13 -11.79 15.49 14.00
CA ASP A 13 -12.68 16.67 14.04
C ASP A 13 -12.01 17.91 14.64
N ALA A 14 -11.13 17.73 15.64
CA ALA A 14 -10.38 18.82 16.28
C ALA A 14 -9.41 19.54 15.31
N ASP A 15 -9.06 18.90 14.20
CA ASP A 15 -8.11 19.41 13.22
C ASP A 15 -8.76 20.28 12.14
N LEU A 16 -10.09 20.19 12.00
CA LEU A 16 -10.82 20.84 10.92
C LEU A 16 -10.66 22.36 10.98
N ALA A 17 -10.93 22.98 12.13
CA ALA A 17 -10.87 24.43 12.26
C ALA A 17 -9.44 24.98 12.08
N PRO A 18 -8.39 24.42 12.73
CA PRO A 18 -7.02 24.87 12.50
C PRO A 18 -6.54 24.67 11.05
N LEU A 19 -6.90 23.56 10.40
CA LEU A 19 -6.54 23.32 9.00
C LEU A 19 -7.27 24.28 8.05
N ALA A 20 -8.56 24.53 8.28
CA ALA A 20 -9.34 25.48 7.49
C ALA A 20 -8.77 26.90 7.62
N ALA A 21 -8.32 27.30 8.82
CA ALA A 21 -7.65 28.58 9.02
C ALA A 21 -6.34 28.69 8.23
N LEU A 22 -5.52 27.62 8.21
CA LEU A 22 -4.31 27.58 7.38
C LEU A 22 -4.61 27.66 5.88
N MET A 23 -5.64 26.93 5.41
CA MET A 23 -6.08 26.99 4.00
C MET A 23 -6.55 28.40 3.62
N ALA A 24 -7.34 29.06 4.47
CA ALA A 24 -7.82 30.41 4.25
C ALA A 24 -6.67 31.44 4.21
N ALA A 25 -5.68 31.31 5.10
CA ALA A 25 -4.50 32.18 5.12
C ALA A 25 -3.67 32.08 3.82
N GLU A 26 -3.70 30.93 3.16
CA GLU A 26 -3.02 30.70 1.88
C GLU A 26 -3.93 30.93 0.66
N GLY A 27 -5.09 31.56 0.85
CA GLY A 27 -6.01 31.94 -0.23
C GLY A 27 -6.73 30.76 -0.89
N MET A 28 -6.77 29.60 -0.24
CA MET A 28 -7.58 28.46 -0.73
C MET A 28 -9.06 28.67 -0.36
N PRO A 29 -9.99 28.44 -1.29
CA PRO A 29 -11.40 28.63 -1.02
C PRO A 29 -11.87 27.69 0.11
N ALA A 30 -12.67 28.22 1.03
CA ALA A 30 -13.37 27.39 2.00
C ALA A 30 -14.34 26.49 1.23
N ALA A 31 -14.01 25.22 1.07
CA ALA A 31 -14.94 24.29 0.45
C ALA A 31 -16.18 24.16 1.35
N GLY A 32 -17.37 24.36 0.76
CA GLY A 32 -18.62 23.98 1.40
C GLY A 32 -18.75 22.46 1.31
N HIS A 33 -18.84 21.79 2.46
CA HIS A 33 -18.94 20.33 2.50
C HIS A 33 -20.33 19.92 2.97
N ALA A 34 -20.96 19.00 2.24
CA ALA A 34 -22.24 18.39 2.63
C ALA A 34 -22.09 17.35 3.77
N ALA A 35 -20.88 16.82 3.97
CA ALA A 35 -20.51 15.84 4.99
C ALA A 35 -19.12 16.18 5.57
N PRO A 36 -18.77 15.73 6.80
CA PRO A 36 -17.45 15.99 7.36
C PRO A 36 -16.35 15.39 6.44
N PRO A 37 -15.36 16.20 6.03
CA PRO A 37 -14.32 15.73 5.13
C PRO A 37 -13.32 14.81 5.85
N ALA A 38 -12.68 13.92 5.10
CA ALA A 38 -11.52 13.21 5.62
C ALA A 38 -10.29 14.12 5.58
N LEU A 39 -9.58 14.16 6.72
CA LEU A 39 -8.47 15.08 6.93
C LEU A 39 -7.13 14.35 6.95
N LEU A 40 -6.11 15.01 6.45
CA LEU A 40 -4.71 14.68 6.65
C LEU A 40 -4.02 15.91 7.22
N VAL A 41 -3.22 15.74 8.27
CA VAL A 41 -2.50 16.82 8.93
C VAL A 41 -1.02 16.51 9.01
N ALA A 42 -0.20 17.53 8.75
CA ALA A 42 1.23 17.52 8.98
C ALA A 42 1.52 18.39 10.21
N ARG A 43 2.08 17.80 11.26
CA ARG A 43 2.38 18.49 12.52
C ARG A 43 3.88 18.61 12.75
N ALA A 44 4.31 19.78 13.21
CA ALA A 44 5.64 20.03 13.75
C ALA A 44 5.51 20.60 15.15
N ALA A 45 6.07 19.94 16.16
CA ALA A 45 5.95 20.34 17.57
C ALA A 45 4.48 20.63 17.99
N GLY A 46 3.55 19.75 17.58
CA GLY A 46 2.12 19.86 17.85
C GLY A 46 1.35 20.88 16.98
N GLN A 47 2.03 21.74 16.23
CA GLN A 47 1.39 22.75 15.37
C GLN A 47 1.14 22.21 13.95
N ILE A 48 -0.04 22.48 13.39
CA ILE A 48 -0.34 22.14 11.98
C ILE A 48 0.50 23.03 11.06
N VAL A 49 1.39 22.41 10.29
CA VAL A 49 2.24 23.07 9.28
C VAL A 49 1.84 22.72 7.84
N GLY A 50 0.86 21.86 7.67
CA GLY A 50 0.26 21.52 6.39
C GLY A 50 -0.88 20.52 6.56
N GLY A 51 -1.63 20.29 5.49
CA GLY A 51 -2.70 19.29 5.49
C GLY A 51 -3.41 19.19 4.17
N ALA A 52 -4.31 18.20 4.09
CA ALA A 52 -5.18 17.99 2.95
C ALA A 52 -6.59 17.64 3.42
N MET A 53 -7.58 18.03 2.63
CA MET A 53 -8.99 17.84 2.92
C MET A 53 -9.66 17.14 1.74
N LEU A 54 -10.29 16.00 2.02
CA LEU A 54 -10.93 15.14 1.03
C LEU A 54 -12.43 15.03 1.30
N GLY A 55 -13.24 15.31 0.28
CA GLY A 55 -14.65 14.92 0.21
C GLY A 55 -14.83 13.64 -0.60
N PHE A 56 -16.01 13.04 -0.52
CA PHE A 56 -16.35 11.82 -1.26
C PHE A 56 -17.70 11.98 -1.94
N ASP A 57 -17.76 11.63 -3.22
CA ASP A 57 -18.96 11.64 -4.05
C ASP A 57 -18.96 10.41 -4.96
N GLY A 58 -19.81 9.44 -4.65
CA GLY A 58 -19.85 8.15 -5.35
C GLY A 58 -18.49 7.43 -5.32
N ASP A 59 -17.93 7.18 -6.49
CA ASP A 59 -16.63 6.55 -6.69
C ASP A 59 -15.47 7.56 -6.81
N ALA A 60 -15.69 8.85 -6.52
CA ALA A 60 -14.68 9.88 -6.59
C ALA A 60 -14.37 10.47 -5.21
N ALA A 61 -13.08 10.62 -4.92
CA ALA A 61 -12.59 11.48 -3.84
C ALA A 61 -12.27 12.87 -4.40
N LEU A 62 -12.74 13.91 -3.73
CA LEU A 62 -12.51 15.31 -4.09
C LEU A 62 -11.45 15.90 -3.16
N LEU A 63 -10.25 16.16 -3.67
CA LEU A 63 -9.21 16.90 -2.95
C LEU A 63 -9.58 18.40 -2.96
N HIS A 64 -10.27 18.84 -1.91
CA HIS A 64 -10.72 20.23 -1.76
C HIS A 64 -9.57 21.21 -1.55
N GLY A 65 -8.49 20.75 -0.92
CA GLY A 65 -7.29 21.55 -0.71
C GLY A 65 -6.12 20.70 -0.22
N LEU A 66 -4.91 21.11 -0.59
CA LEU A 66 -3.66 20.61 -0.06
C LEU A 66 -2.75 21.80 0.18
N VAL A 67 -2.44 22.08 1.45
CA VAL A 67 -1.71 23.27 1.86
C VAL A 67 -0.47 22.90 2.67
N VAL A 68 0.59 23.69 2.50
CA VAL A 68 1.79 23.65 3.33
C VAL A 68 2.15 25.08 3.68
N ALA A 69 2.31 25.36 4.98
CA ALA A 69 2.68 26.67 5.50
C ALA A 69 3.99 27.14 4.85
N PRO A 70 4.14 28.43 4.49
CA PRO A 70 5.31 28.94 3.78
C PRO A 70 6.65 28.56 4.43
N ALA A 71 6.73 28.63 5.76
CA ALA A 71 7.92 28.30 6.53
C ALA A 71 8.30 26.79 6.51
N ALA A 72 7.39 25.92 6.06
CA ALA A 72 7.58 24.46 5.99
C ALA A 72 7.66 23.93 4.55
N ARG A 73 7.74 24.82 3.54
CA ARG A 73 7.89 24.43 2.13
C ARG A 73 9.33 24.00 1.81
N GLY A 74 9.48 23.17 0.78
CA GLY A 74 10.79 22.68 0.31
C GLY A 74 11.23 21.34 0.91
N ASP A 75 10.68 20.92 2.06
CA ASP A 75 11.03 19.65 2.70
C ASP A 75 10.28 18.43 2.16
N GLY A 76 9.33 18.62 1.23
CA GLY A 76 8.57 17.52 0.60
C GLY A 76 7.26 17.15 1.29
N ILE A 77 6.82 17.88 2.32
CA ILE A 77 5.55 17.67 3.06
C ILE A 77 4.37 17.51 2.10
N GLY A 78 4.18 18.46 1.18
CA GLY A 78 3.08 18.42 0.22
C GLY A 78 3.09 17.20 -0.70
N GLY A 79 4.29 16.65 -0.96
CA GLY A 79 4.41 15.42 -1.73
C GLY A 79 3.92 14.19 -0.96
N VAL A 80 4.22 14.11 0.33
CA VAL A 80 3.77 13.01 1.19
C VAL A 80 2.27 13.13 1.51
N LEU A 81 1.77 14.35 1.77
CA LEU A 81 0.32 14.61 1.93
C LEU A 81 -0.48 14.13 0.72
N PHE A 82 0.04 14.31 -0.48
CA PHE A 82 -0.63 13.86 -1.70
C PHE A 82 -0.66 12.35 -1.85
N GLU A 83 0.45 11.65 -1.57
CA GLU A 83 0.47 10.18 -1.56
C GLU A 83 -0.47 9.61 -0.48
N ALA A 84 -0.50 10.24 0.70
CA ALA A 84 -1.45 9.92 1.75
C ALA A 84 -2.90 10.18 1.33
N ALA A 85 -3.18 11.25 0.59
CA ALA A 85 -4.51 11.55 0.06
C ALA A 85 -4.98 10.48 -0.94
N LEU A 86 -4.11 10.02 -1.84
CA LEU A 86 -4.42 8.93 -2.77
C LEU A 86 -4.70 7.61 -2.03
N ALA A 87 -3.91 7.32 -0.99
CA ALA A 87 -4.13 6.14 -0.16
C ALA A 87 -5.47 6.20 0.59
N LEU A 88 -5.76 7.33 1.24
CA LEU A 88 -6.99 7.56 1.97
C LEU A 88 -8.21 7.52 1.05
N ALA A 89 -8.10 8.08 -0.15
CA ALA A 89 -9.16 7.99 -1.16
C ALA A 89 -9.51 6.53 -1.50
N GLY A 90 -8.51 5.68 -1.70
CA GLY A 90 -8.71 4.26 -1.98
C GLY A 90 -9.29 3.49 -0.79
N GLN A 91 -8.89 3.81 0.44
CA GLN A 91 -9.48 3.22 1.66
C GLN A 91 -10.98 3.49 1.79
N HIS A 92 -11.43 4.66 1.36
CA HIS A 92 -12.86 5.03 1.29
C HIS A 92 -13.57 4.50 0.04
N GLY A 93 -12.88 3.70 -0.77
CA GLY A 93 -13.46 3.05 -1.94
C GLY A 93 -13.61 3.96 -3.15
N ALA A 94 -12.93 5.10 -3.22
CA ALA A 94 -12.88 5.88 -4.45
C ALA A 94 -12.07 5.15 -5.53
N CYS A 95 -12.44 5.34 -6.80
CA CYS A 95 -11.66 4.95 -7.98
C CYS A 95 -10.85 6.12 -8.54
N TRP A 96 -11.25 7.35 -8.22
CA TRP A 96 -10.66 8.58 -8.76
C TRP A 96 -10.33 9.55 -7.64
N LEU A 97 -9.19 10.24 -7.76
CA LEU A 97 -8.95 11.49 -7.04
C LEU A 97 -9.15 12.64 -8.01
N ARG A 98 -10.07 13.55 -7.70
CA ARG A 98 -10.31 14.78 -8.44
C ARG A 98 -9.86 15.97 -7.62
N ALA A 99 -9.22 16.95 -8.24
CA ALA A 99 -8.90 18.23 -7.59
C ALA A 99 -9.24 19.40 -8.52
N PRO A 100 -9.46 20.62 -7.99
CA PRO A 100 -9.60 21.82 -8.82
C PRO A 100 -8.40 21.96 -9.77
N ALA A 101 -8.62 22.46 -10.99
CA ALA A 101 -7.58 22.55 -12.02
C ALA A 101 -6.57 23.69 -11.77
N ASP A 102 -5.89 23.65 -10.62
CA ASP A 102 -4.74 24.47 -10.34
C ASP A 102 -3.49 23.99 -11.10
N GLY A 103 -2.45 24.83 -11.14
CA GLY A 103 -1.20 24.48 -11.82
C GLY A 103 -0.38 23.38 -11.10
N TRP A 104 -0.71 23.05 -9.85
CA TRP A 104 0.06 22.11 -9.04
C TRP A 104 -0.29 20.66 -9.36
N LEU A 105 -1.57 20.33 -9.52
CA LEU A 105 -1.99 18.96 -9.84
C LEU A 105 -1.60 18.56 -11.28
N ARG A 106 -1.60 19.49 -12.25
CA ARG A 106 -1.13 19.23 -13.63
C ARG A 106 0.32 18.72 -13.66
N ARG A 107 1.20 19.32 -12.84
CA ARG A 107 2.61 18.91 -12.73
C ARG A 107 2.81 17.54 -12.07
N ARG A 108 1.75 16.98 -11.47
CA ARG A 108 1.73 15.66 -10.80
C ARG A 108 0.96 14.61 -11.60
N GLY A 109 0.70 14.86 -12.89
CA GLY A 109 0.05 13.91 -13.80
C GLY A 109 -1.48 13.93 -13.77
N GLY A 110 -2.11 14.98 -13.22
CA GLY A 110 -3.56 15.15 -13.31
C GLY A 110 -4.02 15.37 -14.76
N MET A 111 -4.98 14.58 -15.22
CA MET A 111 -5.59 14.72 -16.55
C MET A 111 -6.86 15.56 -16.46
N VAL A 112 -7.17 16.35 -17.49
CA VAL A 112 -8.46 17.06 -17.58
C VAL A 112 -9.57 16.02 -17.67
N ALA A 113 -10.47 16.02 -16.68
CA ALA A 113 -11.70 15.25 -16.74
C ALA A 113 -12.79 16.22 -17.21
N ASP A 114 -13.26 16.07 -18.44
CA ASP A 114 -14.38 16.86 -18.93
C ASP A 114 -15.64 16.51 -18.14
N GLY A 115 -16.21 17.51 -17.46
CA GLY A 115 -17.44 17.39 -16.67
C GLY A 115 -18.01 18.78 -16.37
N ALA A 116 -19.33 18.90 -16.45
CA ALA A 116 -20.08 20.16 -16.60
C ALA A 116 -20.12 21.11 -15.39
N ALA A 117 -19.14 21.08 -14.47
CA ALA A 117 -19.06 22.02 -13.35
C ALA A 117 -17.60 22.31 -12.95
N GLY A 118 -17.00 23.32 -13.59
CA GLY A 118 -15.66 23.81 -13.26
C GLY A 118 -14.53 22.90 -13.73
N HIS A 119 -13.38 23.49 -14.05
CA HIS A 119 -12.22 22.71 -14.48
C HIS A 119 -11.69 21.86 -13.30
N TRP A 120 -11.98 20.55 -13.30
CA TRP A 120 -11.39 19.57 -12.37
C TRP A 120 -10.44 18.65 -13.13
N LEU A 121 -9.33 18.27 -12.49
CA LEU A 121 -8.40 17.27 -13.00
C LEU A 121 -8.64 15.95 -12.26
N GLY A 122 -8.72 14.84 -13.00
CA GLY A 122 -8.87 13.49 -12.45
C GLY A 122 -7.58 12.68 -12.52
N ARG A 123 -7.31 11.87 -11.50
CA ARG A 123 -6.30 10.82 -11.50
C ARG A 123 -6.93 9.49 -11.08
N PRO A 124 -6.84 8.43 -11.89
CA PRO A 124 -7.30 7.11 -11.46
C PRO A 124 -6.42 6.61 -10.31
N LEU A 125 -7.04 6.05 -9.27
CA LEU A 125 -6.32 5.44 -8.15
C LEU A 125 -5.77 4.05 -8.49
N HIS A 126 -6.45 3.39 -9.44
CA HIS A 126 -6.12 2.08 -9.98
C HIS A 126 -5.66 2.27 -11.43
N ALA A 127 -4.35 2.17 -11.67
CA ALA A 127 -3.80 2.15 -13.02
C ALA A 127 -3.89 0.74 -13.60
N ALA A 128 -3.86 0.60 -14.93
CA ALA A 128 -3.54 -0.71 -15.51
C ALA A 128 -2.17 -1.18 -14.98
N PRO A 129 -1.92 -2.51 -14.89
CA PRO A 129 -0.58 -3.00 -14.60
C PRO A 129 0.44 -2.33 -15.52
N PRO A 130 1.64 -2.00 -15.03
CA PRO A 130 2.74 -1.53 -15.87
C PRO A 130 2.90 -2.43 -17.10
N ALA A 131 3.18 -1.84 -18.26
CA ALA A 131 3.21 -2.57 -19.53
C ALA A 131 4.08 -3.85 -19.49
N MET A 132 5.17 -3.84 -18.71
CA MET A 132 6.05 -5.00 -18.53
C MET A 132 5.37 -6.19 -17.82
N LEU A 133 4.33 -5.96 -17.02
CA LEU A 133 3.61 -6.97 -16.22
C LEU A 133 2.31 -7.43 -16.87
N THR A 134 1.81 -6.70 -17.87
CA THR A 134 0.52 -6.98 -18.52
C THR A 134 0.42 -8.43 -19.00
N THR A 135 1.47 -8.93 -19.66
CA THR A 135 1.50 -10.32 -20.15
C THR A 135 1.50 -11.33 -19.01
N GLN A 136 2.33 -11.13 -17.98
CA GLN A 136 2.40 -12.02 -16.82
C GLN A 136 1.05 -12.09 -16.08
N CYS A 137 0.42 -10.92 -15.86
CA CYS A 137 -0.91 -10.83 -15.24
C CYS A 137 -1.97 -11.55 -16.07
N ALA A 138 -1.95 -11.37 -17.40
CA ALA A 138 -2.91 -12.01 -18.30
C ALA A 138 -2.74 -13.54 -18.34
N LEU A 139 -1.49 -14.04 -18.37
CA LEU A 139 -1.20 -15.47 -18.30
C LEU A 139 -1.69 -16.08 -17.00
N LEU A 140 -1.38 -15.44 -15.87
CA LEU A 140 -1.82 -15.89 -14.56
C LEU A 140 -3.36 -15.90 -14.46
N ALA A 141 -4.02 -14.81 -14.83
CA ALA A 141 -5.48 -14.71 -14.79
C ALA A 141 -6.14 -15.78 -15.69
N ASN A 142 -5.65 -15.98 -16.91
CA ASN A 142 -6.19 -17.00 -17.81
C ASN A 142 -5.95 -18.42 -17.30
N GLY A 143 -4.78 -18.71 -16.73
CA GLY A 143 -4.49 -19.99 -16.10
C GLY A 143 -5.41 -20.27 -14.92
N CYS A 144 -5.60 -19.30 -14.02
CA CYS A 144 -6.55 -19.41 -12.91
C CYS A 144 -7.97 -19.71 -13.40
N ARG A 145 -8.43 -19.03 -14.47
CA ARG A 145 -9.76 -19.27 -15.06
C ARG A 145 -9.92 -20.67 -15.60
N GLN A 146 -8.91 -21.20 -16.27
CA GLN A 146 -8.95 -22.56 -16.82
C GLN A 146 -8.99 -23.61 -15.72
N ILE A 147 -8.25 -23.40 -14.62
CA ILE A 147 -8.12 -24.36 -13.53
C ILE A 147 -9.33 -24.33 -12.58
N LEU A 148 -9.82 -23.13 -12.26
CA LEU A 148 -10.87 -22.92 -11.26
C LEU A 148 -12.26 -22.78 -11.87
N GLY A 149 -12.36 -22.51 -13.17
CA GLY A 149 -13.62 -22.48 -13.90
C GLY A 149 -14.63 -21.51 -13.29
N ALA A 150 -15.87 -21.98 -13.12
CA ALA A 150 -16.97 -21.21 -12.53
C ALA A 150 -16.76 -20.85 -11.06
N ALA A 151 -15.84 -21.52 -10.35
CA ALA A 151 -15.55 -21.20 -8.95
C ALA A 151 -14.62 -19.99 -8.78
N LEU A 152 -13.95 -19.51 -9.84
CA LEU A 152 -13.10 -18.32 -9.73
C LEU A 152 -13.95 -17.06 -9.63
N ARG A 153 -13.68 -16.23 -8.62
CA ARG A 153 -14.36 -14.93 -8.44
C ARG A 153 -13.54 -13.75 -8.87
N SER A 154 -12.29 -13.70 -8.43
CA SER A 154 -11.39 -12.59 -8.77
C SER A 154 -9.94 -13.00 -8.78
N VAL A 155 -9.16 -12.34 -9.63
CA VAL A 155 -7.70 -12.31 -9.58
C VAL A 155 -7.29 -10.85 -9.41
N ILE A 156 -6.65 -10.54 -8.27
CA ILE A 156 -6.40 -9.17 -7.82
C ILE A 156 -4.91 -8.99 -7.60
N VAL A 157 -4.29 -8.14 -8.42
CA VAL A 157 -2.89 -7.72 -8.22
C VAL A 157 -2.85 -6.59 -7.19
N HIS A 158 -1.95 -6.65 -6.22
CA HIS A 158 -1.84 -5.61 -5.19
C HIS A 158 -0.39 -5.18 -4.92
N GLY A 159 -0.10 -4.79 -3.68
CA GLY A 159 1.24 -4.50 -3.21
C GLY A 159 1.94 -3.40 -4.00
N SER A 160 3.18 -3.67 -4.43
CA SER A 160 4.04 -2.65 -5.05
C SER A 160 3.45 -2.09 -6.35
N VAL A 161 2.75 -2.92 -7.12
CA VAL A 161 2.09 -2.55 -8.38
C VAL A 161 0.92 -1.61 -8.11
N ALA A 162 0.02 -1.99 -7.19
CA ALA A 162 -1.15 -1.20 -6.81
C ALA A 162 -0.78 0.16 -6.18
N LEU A 163 0.32 0.20 -5.43
CA LEU A 163 0.82 1.42 -4.79
C LEU A 163 1.72 2.27 -5.71
N GLY A 164 1.88 1.89 -6.98
CA GLY A 164 2.67 2.65 -7.97
C GLY A 164 4.17 2.70 -7.67
N GLY A 165 4.69 1.69 -6.98
CA GLY A 165 6.07 1.64 -6.49
C GLY A 165 6.86 0.42 -6.96
N VAL A 166 6.42 -0.30 -8.00
CA VAL A 166 7.13 -1.48 -8.52
C VAL A 166 8.57 -1.16 -8.90
N HIS A 167 9.51 -2.04 -8.56
CA HIS A 167 10.90 -1.98 -8.99
C HIS A 167 11.28 -3.26 -9.73
N PRO A 168 11.74 -3.18 -11.00
CA PRO A 168 11.94 -4.37 -11.85
C PRO A 168 12.86 -5.45 -11.27
N ALA A 169 13.82 -5.08 -10.41
CA ALA A 169 14.77 -6.03 -9.82
C ALA A 169 14.44 -6.45 -8.38
N HIS A 170 13.49 -5.80 -7.72
CA HIS A 170 13.32 -5.87 -6.26
C HIS A 170 11.85 -5.90 -5.82
N SER A 171 10.93 -6.20 -6.73
CA SER A 171 9.52 -6.28 -6.43
C SER A 171 8.98 -7.60 -6.91
N ASP A 172 8.17 -8.18 -6.05
CA ASP A 172 7.37 -9.33 -6.40
C ASP A 172 6.04 -8.84 -7.00
N LEU A 173 5.38 -9.72 -7.73
CA LEU A 173 4.03 -9.54 -8.22
C LEU A 173 3.10 -10.20 -7.20
N ASP A 174 2.57 -9.36 -6.31
CA ASP A 174 1.66 -9.78 -5.25
C ASP A 174 0.24 -9.98 -5.77
N VAL A 175 -0.37 -11.15 -5.53
CA VAL A 175 -1.68 -11.53 -6.08
C VAL A 175 -2.57 -12.24 -5.06
N LEU A 176 -3.82 -11.80 -4.96
CA LEU A 176 -4.89 -12.55 -4.30
C LEU A 176 -5.81 -13.18 -5.34
N VAL A 177 -6.08 -14.47 -5.17
CA VAL A 177 -7.09 -15.20 -5.93
C VAL A 177 -8.24 -15.54 -5.00
N VAL A 178 -9.45 -15.08 -5.34
CA VAL A 178 -10.66 -15.38 -4.59
C VAL A 178 -11.48 -16.42 -5.35
N ALA A 179 -11.88 -17.48 -4.65
CA ALA A 179 -12.71 -18.56 -5.20
C ALA A 179 -13.96 -18.82 -4.34
N ASP A 180 -15.00 -19.37 -4.94
CA ASP A 180 -16.25 -19.73 -4.23
C ASP A 180 -16.18 -21.11 -3.54
N ALA A 181 -15.19 -21.94 -3.88
CA ALA A 181 -15.08 -23.30 -3.37
C ALA A 181 -13.64 -23.66 -3.00
N ALA A 182 -13.50 -24.57 -2.03
CA ALA A 182 -12.20 -25.12 -1.64
C ALA A 182 -11.52 -25.84 -2.80
N LEU A 183 -10.19 -25.82 -2.81
CA LEU A 183 -9.42 -26.39 -3.91
C LEU A 183 -9.34 -27.91 -3.80
N GLY A 184 -9.73 -28.61 -4.87
CA GLY A 184 -9.43 -30.03 -5.03
C GLY A 184 -7.96 -30.27 -5.38
N ASP A 185 -7.47 -31.48 -5.13
CA ASP A 185 -6.06 -31.85 -5.35
C ASP A 185 -5.57 -31.62 -6.79
N GLY A 186 -6.43 -31.87 -7.78
CA GLY A 186 -6.14 -31.56 -9.18
C GLY A 186 -5.91 -30.07 -9.42
N GLN A 187 -6.74 -29.22 -8.82
CA GLN A 187 -6.62 -27.76 -8.93
C GLN A 187 -5.36 -27.25 -8.20
N ARG A 188 -5.05 -27.80 -7.02
CA ARG A 188 -3.82 -27.48 -6.27
C ARG A 188 -2.57 -27.75 -7.10
N ARG A 189 -2.48 -28.94 -7.70
CA ARG A 189 -1.36 -29.31 -8.59
C ARG A 189 -1.28 -28.42 -9.81
N ALA A 190 -2.40 -28.18 -10.49
CA ALA A 190 -2.41 -27.34 -11.68
C ALA A 190 -2.04 -25.88 -11.38
N LEU A 191 -2.52 -25.33 -10.26
CA LEU A 191 -2.14 -23.99 -9.80
C LEU A 191 -0.65 -23.94 -9.48
N ALA A 192 -0.12 -24.89 -8.71
CA ALA A 192 1.30 -24.92 -8.40
C ALA A 192 2.18 -24.98 -9.67
N GLN A 193 1.79 -25.77 -10.67
CA GLN A 193 2.47 -25.82 -11.97
C GLN A 193 2.40 -24.48 -12.72
N LEU A 194 1.22 -23.84 -12.74
CA LEU A 194 1.04 -22.51 -13.32
C LEU A 194 1.95 -21.48 -12.65
N LEU A 195 1.99 -21.46 -11.32
CA LEU A 195 2.78 -20.51 -10.53
C LEU A 195 4.28 -20.72 -10.77
N LEU A 196 4.76 -21.96 -10.78
CA LEU A 196 6.15 -22.28 -11.08
C LEU A 196 6.59 -21.86 -12.50
N ALA A 197 5.68 -21.94 -13.47
CA ALA A 197 5.91 -21.60 -14.87
C ALA A 197 5.80 -20.10 -15.16
N THR A 198 5.01 -19.37 -14.37
CA THR A 198 4.74 -17.93 -14.58
C THR A 198 5.53 -17.03 -13.64
N SER A 199 6.05 -17.54 -12.53
CA SER A 199 6.92 -16.79 -11.62
C SER A 199 8.28 -16.48 -12.25
N GLY A 200 8.81 -15.29 -11.97
CA GLY A 200 10.10 -14.81 -12.47
C GLY A 200 10.06 -14.28 -13.91
N ALA A 201 8.88 -14.12 -14.51
CA ALA A 201 8.70 -13.78 -15.92
C ALA A 201 7.68 -12.64 -16.15
N PRO A 202 8.02 -11.37 -15.87
CA PRO A 202 9.34 -10.90 -15.44
C PRO A 202 9.52 -10.76 -13.92
N GLN A 203 8.46 -10.80 -13.10
CA GLN A 203 8.61 -10.66 -11.64
C GLN A 203 8.39 -11.99 -10.92
N PRO A 204 9.08 -12.24 -9.80
CA PRO A 204 8.69 -13.30 -8.87
C PRO A 204 7.21 -13.15 -8.47
N LEU A 205 6.50 -14.26 -8.27
CA LEU A 205 5.12 -14.24 -7.77
C LEU A 205 5.09 -14.43 -6.26
N GLU A 206 4.20 -13.68 -5.61
CA GLU A 206 3.70 -13.98 -4.28
C GLU A 206 2.17 -14.06 -4.39
N LEU A 207 1.59 -15.23 -4.13
CA LEU A 207 0.17 -15.49 -4.38
C LEU A 207 -0.47 -16.32 -3.28
N SER A 208 -1.64 -15.85 -2.84
CA SER A 208 -2.55 -16.59 -1.96
C SER A 208 -3.91 -16.84 -2.63
N VAL A 209 -4.41 -18.06 -2.53
CA VAL A 209 -5.78 -18.44 -2.92
C VAL A 209 -6.62 -18.55 -1.65
N ILE A 210 -7.76 -17.86 -1.62
CA ILE A 210 -8.64 -17.78 -0.45
C ILE A 210 -10.09 -17.98 -0.93
N THR A 211 -10.90 -18.72 -0.17
CA THR A 211 -12.32 -18.86 -0.50
C THR A 211 -13.18 -17.72 0.06
N THR A 212 -14.36 -17.50 -0.52
CA THR A 212 -15.35 -16.55 0.01
C THR A 212 -15.79 -16.90 1.43
N ASP A 213 -15.98 -18.17 1.75
CA ASP A 213 -16.27 -18.67 3.10
C ASP A 213 -15.13 -18.42 4.10
N GLN A 214 -13.88 -18.43 3.64
CA GLN A 214 -12.70 -18.11 4.47
C GLN A 214 -12.59 -16.62 4.78
N LEU A 215 -13.18 -15.76 3.94
CA LEU A 215 -13.21 -14.31 4.12
C LEU A 215 -14.37 -13.82 4.99
N GLN A 216 -15.41 -14.66 5.21
CA GLN A 216 -16.66 -14.26 5.87
C GLN A 216 -17.18 -15.32 6.87
N PRO A 217 -17.28 -15.00 8.18
CA PRO A 217 -16.82 -13.77 8.82
C PRO A 217 -15.30 -13.67 8.83
N TRP A 218 -14.78 -12.44 8.84
CA TRP A 218 -13.34 -12.18 8.94
C TRP A 218 -12.71 -12.79 10.20
N ARG A 219 -11.49 -13.33 10.06
CA ARG A 219 -10.67 -13.89 11.14
C ARG A 219 -9.21 -13.53 10.92
N HIS A 220 -8.50 -13.24 12.01
CA HIS A 220 -7.06 -12.96 12.01
C HIS A 220 -6.34 -13.89 13.01
N PRO A 221 -5.27 -14.61 12.61
CA PRO A 221 -4.74 -14.77 11.24
C PRO A 221 -5.74 -15.39 10.26
N ALA A 222 -5.66 -15.02 8.98
CA ALA A 222 -6.67 -15.42 7.99
C ALA A 222 -6.37 -16.80 7.38
N PRO A 223 -7.38 -17.67 7.19
CA PRO A 223 -7.19 -18.95 6.53
C PRO A 223 -6.97 -18.79 5.02
N PHE A 224 -6.28 -19.76 4.40
CA PHE A 224 -6.04 -19.80 2.96
C PHE A 224 -5.98 -21.23 2.41
N GLU A 225 -6.33 -21.39 1.14
CA GLU A 225 -6.28 -22.66 0.44
C GLU A 225 -4.88 -23.00 -0.03
N LEU A 226 -4.20 -22.06 -0.70
CA LEU A 226 -2.88 -22.23 -1.28
C LEU A 226 -2.09 -20.93 -1.12
N HIS A 227 -0.81 -21.03 -0.78
CA HIS A 227 0.12 -19.90 -0.78
C HIS A 227 1.38 -20.32 -1.54
N TYR A 228 1.91 -19.41 -2.35
CA TYR A 228 3.16 -19.57 -3.08
C TYR A 228 3.96 -18.27 -3.01
N GLY A 229 5.25 -18.42 -2.77
CA GLY A 229 6.27 -17.39 -2.97
C GLY A 229 7.56 -18.09 -3.38
N GLU A 230 8.58 -17.35 -3.82
CA GLU A 230 9.83 -17.97 -4.29
C GLU A 230 10.57 -18.75 -3.19
N THR A 231 10.40 -18.38 -1.92
CA THR A 231 10.90 -19.16 -0.77
C THR A 231 10.29 -20.57 -0.71
N TRP A 232 9.09 -20.76 -1.26
CA TRP A 232 8.37 -22.03 -1.32
C TRP A 232 8.66 -22.83 -2.60
N ARG A 233 9.41 -22.29 -3.56
CA ARG A 233 9.64 -22.93 -4.88
C ARG A 233 10.19 -24.35 -4.76
N THR A 234 11.25 -24.53 -3.98
CA THR A 234 11.89 -25.83 -3.79
C THR A 234 10.95 -26.85 -3.16
N LEU A 235 10.20 -26.46 -2.12
CA LEU A 235 9.21 -27.33 -1.49
C LEU A 235 8.07 -27.69 -2.46
N THR A 236 7.60 -26.71 -3.24
CA THR A 236 6.53 -26.90 -4.22
C THR A 236 6.95 -27.90 -5.30
N LEU A 237 8.17 -27.80 -5.82
CA LEU A 237 8.73 -28.76 -6.77
C LEU A 237 8.82 -30.17 -6.19
N GLN A 238 9.30 -30.30 -4.95
CA GLN A 238 9.39 -31.58 -4.26
C GLN A 238 8.02 -32.22 -4.07
N GLN A 239 7.04 -31.45 -3.58
CA GLN A 239 5.66 -31.93 -3.39
C GLN A 239 5.06 -32.45 -4.70
N LEU A 240 5.23 -31.71 -5.79
CA LEU A 240 4.75 -32.15 -7.11
C LEU A 240 5.44 -33.43 -7.59
N ALA A 241 6.75 -33.58 -7.37
CA ALA A 241 7.50 -34.77 -7.73
C ALA A 241 7.04 -36.01 -6.92
N ASP A 242 6.69 -35.82 -5.65
CA ASP A 242 6.20 -36.87 -4.75
C ASP A 242 4.69 -37.15 -4.94
N GLY A 243 4.02 -36.46 -5.86
CA GLY A 243 2.58 -36.58 -6.09
C GLY A 243 1.69 -35.92 -5.02
N VAL A 244 2.30 -35.23 -4.05
CA VAL A 244 1.64 -34.52 -2.96
C VAL A 244 1.10 -33.18 -3.49
N PRO A 245 -0.22 -32.91 -3.44
CA PRO A 245 -0.77 -31.62 -3.87
C PRO A 245 -0.29 -30.49 -2.94
N PRO A 246 0.32 -29.41 -3.47
CA PRO A 246 0.71 -28.29 -2.63
C PRO A 246 -0.47 -27.73 -1.85
N GLY A 247 -0.27 -27.62 -0.55
CA GLY A 247 -1.29 -27.13 0.38
C GLY A 247 -2.37 -28.12 0.83
N SER A 248 -2.25 -29.41 0.53
CA SER A 248 -3.15 -30.47 1.01
C SER A 248 -2.94 -30.84 2.49
N ALA A 249 -2.56 -29.89 3.35
CA ALA A 249 -2.30 -30.19 4.76
C ALA A 249 -3.60 -30.54 5.51
N PRO A 250 -3.57 -31.48 6.46
CA PRO A 250 -4.78 -31.91 7.19
C PRO A 250 -5.33 -30.85 8.16
N ALA A 251 -4.52 -29.85 8.54
CA ALA A 251 -4.93 -28.73 9.37
C ALA A 251 -5.24 -27.48 8.54
N VAL A 252 -6.21 -26.68 8.99
CA VAL A 252 -6.46 -25.35 8.43
C VAL A 252 -5.19 -24.52 8.59
N ARG A 253 -4.67 -24.01 7.48
CA ARG A 253 -3.52 -23.12 7.47
C ARG A 253 -4.00 -21.69 7.53
N VAL A 254 -3.28 -20.88 8.30
CA VAL A 254 -3.56 -19.47 8.48
C VAL A 254 -2.29 -18.66 8.25
N ASP A 255 -2.46 -17.43 7.80
CA ASP A 255 -1.37 -16.51 7.50
C ASP A 255 -1.71 -15.12 8.10
N PRO A 256 -0.89 -14.60 9.03
CA PRO A 256 -1.11 -13.28 9.60
C PRO A 256 -0.94 -12.16 8.56
N ASP A 257 -0.10 -12.34 7.53
CA ASP A 257 0.22 -11.30 6.55
C ASP A 257 -0.97 -10.99 5.63
N LEU A 258 -1.94 -11.91 5.53
CA LEU A 258 -3.15 -11.73 4.74
C LEU A 258 -3.99 -10.52 5.18
N ALA A 259 -3.94 -10.13 6.45
CA ALA A 259 -4.58 -8.89 6.88
C ALA A 259 -3.99 -7.67 6.15
N ALA A 260 -2.67 -7.64 5.93
CA ALA A 260 -1.99 -6.60 5.16
C ALA A 260 -2.29 -6.70 3.66
N HIS A 261 -2.18 -7.89 3.07
CA HIS A 261 -2.46 -8.08 1.64
C HIS A 261 -3.91 -7.69 1.29
N ILE A 262 -4.90 -8.14 2.07
CA ILE A 262 -6.31 -7.84 1.85
C ILE A 262 -6.59 -6.35 2.03
N THR A 263 -6.01 -5.71 3.05
CA THR A 263 -6.17 -4.26 3.28
C THR A 263 -5.65 -3.45 2.09
N VAL A 264 -4.44 -3.76 1.59
CA VAL A 264 -3.86 -3.08 0.43
C VAL A 264 -4.61 -3.39 -0.86
N ALA A 265 -4.98 -4.66 -1.08
CA ALA A 265 -5.72 -5.09 -2.26
C ALA A 265 -7.11 -4.44 -2.33
N ARG A 266 -7.82 -4.33 -1.20
CA ARG A 266 -9.12 -3.66 -1.14
C ARG A 266 -8.98 -2.15 -1.40
N ALA A 267 -7.96 -1.51 -0.83
CA ALA A 267 -7.79 -0.06 -0.96
C ALA A 267 -7.26 0.37 -2.33
N ARG A 268 -6.34 -0.40 -2.93
CA ARG A 268 -5.58 0.02 -4.12
C ARG A 268 -5.39 -1.06 -5.18
N GLY A 269 -5.82 -2.29 -4.92
CA GLY A 269 -5.63 -3.44 -5.81
C GLY A 269 -6.21 -3.26 -7.20
N LEU A 270 -5.67 -4.01 -8.14
CA LEU A 270 -6.05 -4.04 -9.54
C LEU A 270 -6.71 -5.39 -9.83
N THR A 271 -8.03 -5.42 -9.99
CA THR A 271 -8.72 -6.61 -10.46
C THR A 271 -8.35 -6.84 -11.93
N VAL A 272 -7.51 -7.85 -12.19
CA VAL A 272 -7.11 -8.22 -13.56
C VAL A 272 -8.10 -9.20 -14.19
N TRP A 273 -8.94 -9.84 -13.37
CA TRP A 273 -10.08 -10.62 -13.82
C TRP A 273 -11.14 -10.74 -12.71
N GLY A 274 -12.42 -10.73 -13.10
CA GLY A 274 -13.54 -11.04 -12.20
C GLY A 274 -14.10 -9.83 -11.46
N ASP A 275 -14.65 -10.07 -10.27
CA ASP A 275 -15.29 -9.04 -9.45
C ASP A 275 -14.26 -8.04 -8.87
N ASP A 276 -14.66 -6.79 -8.69
CA ASP A 276 -13.85 -5.74 -8.07
C ASP A 276 -13.41 -6.13 -6.65
N ALA A 277 -12.15 -5.83 -6.29
CA ALA A 277 -11.58 -6.17 -4.99
C ALA A 277 -12.44 -5.69 -3.80
N ARG A 278 -13.11 -4.52 -3.92
CA ARG A 278 -13.98 -3.98 -2.87
C ARG A 278 -15.31 -4.71 -2.73
N ARG A 279 -15.67 -5.54 -3.71
CA ARG A 279 -16.87 -6.39 -3.64
C ARG A 279 -16.59 -7.74 -2.99
N VAL A 280 -15.39 -8.28 -3.21
CA VAL A 280 -15.05 -9.65 -2.76
C VAL A 280 -14.20 -9.71 -1.49
N LEU A 281 -13.42 -8.67 -1.19
CA LEU A 281 -12.57 -8.64 0.00
C LEU A 281 -13.26 -7.93 1.18
N PRO A 282 -13.15 -8.43 2.42
CA PRO A 282 -13.72 -7.75 3.59
C PRO A 282 -12.97 -6.45 3.92
N VAL A 283 -13.63 -5.56 4.69
CA VAL A 283 -12.91 -4.51 5.42
C VAL A 283 -12.23 -5.16 6.61
N VAL A 284 -10.91 -5.17 6.62
CA VAL A 284 -10.09 -5.70 7.72
C VAL A 284 -10.07 -4.69 8.88
N PRO A 285 -10.28 -5.11 10.14
CA PRO A 285 -10.07 -4.25 11.30
C PRO A 285 -8.67 -3.65 11.30
N TRP A 286 -8.55 -2.36 11.60
CA TRP A 286 -7.25 -1.67 11.56
C TRP A 286 -6.21 -2.31 12.50
N ALA A 287 -6.64 -2.86 13.64
CA ALA A 287 -5.77 -3.57 14.57
C ALA A 287 -5.12 -4.80 13.94
N ASP A 288 -5.86 -5.59 13.16
CA ASP A 288 -5.34 -6.78 12.48
C ASP A 288 -4.36 -6.40 11.37
N TYR A 289 -4.64 -5.29 10.67
CA TYR A 289 -3.68 -4.73 9.71
C TYR A 289 -2.36 -4.31 10.38
N LEU A 290 -2.45 -3.63 11.52
CA LEU A 290 -1.27 -3.20 12.29
C LEU A 290 -0.48 -4.40 12.83
N ASP A 291 -1.17 -5.42 13.36
CA ASP A 291 -0.54 -6.64 13.87
C ASP A 291 0.28 -7.34 12.78
N ALA A 292 -0.29 -7.51 11.57
CA ALA A 292 0.40 -8.11 10.44
C ALA A 292 1.69 -7.36 10.05
N ILE A 293 1.61 -6.03 9.89
CA ILE A 293 2.78 -5.24 9.46
C ILE A 293 3.79 -5.00 10.59
N ASP A 294 3.37 -5.04 11.85
CA ASP A 294 4.26 -4.95 13.01
C ASP A 294 5.12 -6.22 13.13
N GLY A 295 4.54 -7.39 12.81
CA GLY A 295 5.28 -8.66 12.71
C GLY A 295 6.46 -8.59 11.74
N ASP A 296 6.31 -7.96 10.58
CA ASP A 296 7.37 -7.81 9.57
C ASP A 296 8.56 -6.97 10.08
N VAL A 297 8.41 -6.13 11.11
CA VAL A 297 9.51 -5.28 11.60
C VAL A 297 9.93 -5.56 13.04
N ALA A 298 9.33 -6.55 13.72
CA ALA A 298 9.56 -6.82 15.14
C ALA A 298 11.03 -7.11 15.48
N ASP A 299 11.77 -7.78 14.58
CA ASP A 299 13.18 -8.13 14.73
C ASP A 299 14.14 -7.13 14.04
N ALA A 300 13.65 -5.95 13.66
CA ALA A 300 14.41 -4.97 12.87
C ALA A 300 15.82 -4.67 13.40
N PRO A 301 16.08 -4.50 14.72
CA PRO A 301 17.43 -4.25 15.23
C PRO A 301 18.43 -5.38 14.91
N ALA A 302 17.95 -6.62 14.84
CA ALA A 302 18.76 -7.79 14.50
C ALA A 302 18.90 -7.97 12.97
N ARG A 303 17.84 -7.67 12.20
CA ARG A 303 17.79 -7.92 10.75
C ARG A 303 18.35 -6.79 9.88
N ILE A 304 18.33 -5.55 10.36
CA ILE A 304 18.64 -4.36 9.54
C ILE A 304 20.07 -4.34 8.98
N ALA A 305 21.02 -5.01 9.62
CA ALA A 305 22.39 -5.09 9.10
C ALA A 305 22.49 -6.02 7.87
N ALA A 306 21.70 -7.11 7.85
CA ALA A 306 21.65 -8.05 6.73
C ALA A 306 20.78 -7.53 5.59
N GLU A 307 19.70 -6.80 5.92
CA GLU A 307 18.71 -6.32 4.96
C GLU A 307 18.45 -4.80 5.10
N PRO A 308 19.48 -3.95 4.91
CA PRO A 308 19.42 -2.54 5.28
C PRO A 308 18.36 -1.77 4.49
N VAL A 309 18.19 -2.07 3.21
CA VAL A 309 17.19 -1.40 2.37
C VAL A 309 15.78 -1.84 2.75
N TYR A 310 15.53 -3.14 2.81
CA TYR A 310 14.20 -3.69 3.09
C TYR A 310 13.69 -3.23 4.45
N VAL A 311 14.48 -3.46 5.52
CA VAL A 311 14.09 -3.14 6.89
C VAL A 311 13.92 -1.62 7.09
N THR A 312 14.82 -0.79 6.55
CA THR A 312 14.71 0.68 6.68
C THR A 312 13.40 1.22 6.08
N LEU A 313 13.06 0.77 4.87
CA LEU A 313 11.87 1.24 4.17
C LEU A 313 10.58 0.71 4.84
N ASN A 314 10.64 -0.50 5.40
CA ASN A 314 9.51 -1.10 6.09
C ASN A 314 9.24 -0.45 7.44
N LEU A 315 10.28 -0.14 8.22
CA LEU A 315 10.13 0.65 9.44
C LEU A 315 9.43 2.00 9.16
N CYS A 316 9.78 2.65 8.06
CA CYS A 316 9.13 3.90 7.66
C CYS A 316 7.65 3.71 7.29
N ARG A 317 7.30 2.66 6.53
CA ARG A 317 5.89 2.41 6.14
C ARG A 317 5.03 2.00 7.34
N VAL A 318 5.58 1.18 8.23
CA VAL A 318 4.89 0.71 9.44
C VAL A 318 4.63 1.88 10.37
N ALA A 319 5.62 2.73 10.63
CA ALA A 319 5.39 3.93 11.43
C ALA A 319 4.30 4.83 10.84
N ALA A 320 4.30 5.06 9.52
CA ALA A 320 3.23 5.82 8.85
C ALA A 320 1.84 5.16 9.00
N ALA A 321 1.76 3.84 8.98
CA ALA A 321 0.51 3.10 9.21
C ALA A 321 -0.02 3.27 10.64
N HIS A 322 0.84 3.38 11.66
CA HIS A 322 0.38 3.75 13.01
C HIS A 322 -0.25 5.16 13.07
N HIS A 323 -0.03 5.97 12.04
CA HIS A 323 -0.70 7.27 11.84
C HIS A 323 -1.85 7.22 10.82
N GLY A 324 -2.35 6.04 10.49
CA GLY A 324 -3.50 5.83 9.61
C GLY A 324 -3.18 5.83 8.11
N LEU A 325 -1.91 5.74 7.72
CA LEU A 325 -1.49 5.91 6.33
C LEU A 325 -1.02 4.59 5.70
N ILE A 326 -1.65 4.17 4.59
CA ILE A 326 -1.16 3.06 3.76
C ILE A 326 -0.26 3.64 2.66
N LEU A 327 1.06 3.52 2.81
CA LEU A 327 2.04 4.09 1.89
C LEU A 327 2.89 3.01 1.21
N SER A 328 3.36 3.29 -0.01
CA SER A 328 4.43 2.52 -0.65
C SER A 328 5.74 2.65 0.13
N LYS A 329 6.71 1.75 -0.11
CA LYS A 329 8.07 1.85 0.47
C LYS A 329 8.70 3.23 0.23
N ASP A 330 8.55 3.76 -0.99
CA ASP A 330 9.05 5.08 -1.38
C ASP A 330 8.34 6.23 -0.67
N ALA A 331 7.00 6.20 -0.60
CA ALA A 331 6.22 7.23 0.07
C ALA A 331 6.40 7.18 1.60
N GLY A 332 6.46 5.98 2.17
CA GLY A 332 6.77 5.72 3.57
C GLY A 332 8.15 6.24 3.94
N ALA A 333 9.19 5.97 3.13
CA ALA A 333 10.51 6.54 3.38
C ALA A 333 10.53 8.07 3.31
N ARG A 334 9.83 8.69 2.34
CA ARG A 334 9.68 10.15 2.31
C ARG A 334 8.96 10.69 3.54
N TRP A 335 7.97 9.97 4.05
CA TRP A 335 7.34 10.26 5.33
C TRP A 335 8.34 10.14 6.49
N GLY A 336 9.13 9.08 6.53
CA GLY A 336 10.16 8.85 7.55
C GLY A 336 11.25 9.94 7.58
N ARG A 337 11.65 10.46 6.42
CA ARG A 337 12.59 11.60 6.33
C ARG A 337 12.07 12.86 7.03
N LEU A 338 10.76 13.06 7.01
CA LEU A 338 10.09 14.16 7.69
C LEU A 338 10.02 13.89 9.19
N ALA A 339 9.61 12.67 9.58
CA ALA A 339 9.42 12.27 10.97
C ALA A 339 10.74 12.16 11.76
N TRP A 340 11.82 11.74 11.10
CA TRP A 340 13.14 11.54 11.74
C TRP A 340 14.25 12.32 11.04
N PRO A 341 14.32 13.65 11.21
CA PRO A 341 15.34 14.49 10.57
C PRO A 341 16.78 14.02 10.84
N ALA A 342 17.05 13.55 12.07
CA ALA A 342 18.37 13.03 12.46
C ALA A 342 18.77 11.73 11.74
N HIS A 343 17.80 10.96 11.22
CA HIS A 343 18.01 9.71 10.51
C HIS A 343 17.84 9.84 8.98
N ARG A 344 17.64 11.06 8.46
CA ARG A 344 17.55 11.33 7.01
C ARG A 344 18.66 10.65 6.19
N PRO A 345 19.94 10.66 6.60
CA PRO A 345 21.00 10.01 5.80
C PRO A 345 20.77 8.50 5.59
N VAL A 346 20.30 7.78 6.61
CA VAL A 346 20.01 6.33 6.53
C VAL A 346 18.86 6.07 5.56
N ILE A 347 17.79 6.87 5.68
CA ILE A 347 16.58 6.72 4.86
C ILE A 347 16.87 7.11 3.40
N ASP A 348 17.63 8.17 3.18
CA ASP A 348 18.04 8.63 1.84
C ASP A 348 18.96 7.63 1.16
N ALA A 349 19.88 7.02 1.91
CA ALA A 349 20.72 5.94 1.42
C ALA A 349 19.90 4.70 1.01
N ALA A 350 18.92 4.29 1.82
CA ALA A 350 18.02 3.19 1.46
C ALA A 350 17.18 3.50 0.20
N LEU A 351 16.67 4.73 0.07
CA LEU A 351 15.96 5.18 -1.13
C LEU A 351 16.85 5.22 -2.39
N ALA A 352 18.11 5.62 -2.24
CA ALA A 352 19.08 5.60 -3.33
C ALA A 352 19.42 4.16 -3.74
N ALA A 353 19.70 3.28 -2.77
CA ALA A 353 19.99 1.88 -2.99
C ALA A 353 18.84 1.14 -3.68
N ARG A 354 17.59 1.42 -3.26
CA ARG A 354 16.39 0.88 -3.92
C ARG A 354 16.29 1.24 -5.40
N ARG A 355 16.82 2.40 -5.80
CA ARG A 355 16.87 2.87 -7.21
C ARG A 355 18.10 2.37 -7.96
N GLY A 356 18.86 1.44 -7.38
CA GLY A 356 20.03 0.83 -7.99
C GLY A 356 21.36 1.55 -7.72
N ALA A 357 21.38 2.56 -6.85
CA ALA A 357 22.65 3.19 -6.47
C ALA A 357 23.47 2.26 -5.57
N ALA A 358 24.78 2.15 -5.80
CA ALA A 358 25.67 1.48 -4.87
C ALA A 358 25.89 2.38 -3.65
N VAL A 359 25.26 2.02 -2.52
CA VAL A 359 25.35 2.79 -1.27
C VAL A 359 25.76 1.87 -0.13
N SER A 360 26.72 2.31 0.67
CA SER A 360 27.05 1.70 1.96
C SER A 360 26.41 2.51 3.07
N ILE A 361 25.74 1.83 4.00
CA ILE A 361 25.12 2.46 5.17
C ILE A 361 25.83 1.95 6.41
N ASP A 362 26.27 2.88 7.26
CA ASP A 362 26.92 2.53 8.52
C ASP A 362 26.00 1.66 9.41
N ALA A 363 26.52 0.52 9.87
CA ALA A 363 25.78 -0.44 10.67
C ALA A 363 25.27 0.15 11.99
N THR A 364 26.07 1.04 12.62
CA THR A 364 25.68 1.71 13.86
C THR A 364 24.53 2.70 13.62
N ALA A 365 24.55 3.42 12.50
CA ALA A 365 23.46 4.30 12.09
C ALA A 365 22.18 3.52 11.78
N LEU A 366 22.28 2.35 11.13
CA LEU A 366 21.16 1.44 10.88
C LEU A 366 20.54 0.95 12.20
N GLN A 367 21.34 0.41 13.12
CA GLN A 367 20.86 -0.08 14.41
C GLN A 367 20.19 1.00 15.25
N ARG A 368 20.77 2.21 15.29
CA ARG A 368 20.16 3.37 15.94
C ARG A 368 18.84 3.74 15.29
N PHE A 369 18.78 3.77 13.95
CA PHE A 369 17.54 4.04 13.24
C PHE A 369 16.46 2.98 13.55
N ALA A 370 16.78 1.69 13.49
CA ALA A 370 15.85 0.62 13.81
C ALA A 370 15.26 0.78 15.22
N SER A 371 16.10 1.03 16.20
CA SER A 371 15.69 1.24 17.59
C SER A 371 14.77 2.46 17.74
N THR A 372 15.13 3.60 17.12
CA THR A 372 14.30 4.81 17.14
C THR A 372 12.96 4.60 16.43
N ALA A 373 12.96 3.98 15.25
CA ALA A 373 11.78 3.85 14.41
C ALA A 373 10.74 2.90 15.00
N LEU A 374 11.17 1.85 15.72
CA LEU A 374 10.28 0.94 16.44
C LEU A 374 9.47 1.64 17.54
N CYS A 375 10.02 2.65 18.19
CA CYS A 375 9.29 3.45 19.19
C CYS A 375 8.22 4.34 18.56
N ARG A 376 8.28 4.57 17.23
CA ARG A 376 7.40 5.43 16.43
C ARG A 376 7.45 6.91 16.88
N PRO A 377 7.20 7.87 15.98
CA PRO A 377 7.11 9.26 16.39
C PRO A 377 5.74 9.52 17.07
N ALA A 378 5.71 10.44 18.04
CA ALA A 378 4.43 10.88 18.61
C ALA A 378 3.60 11.63 17.56
N ALA A 379 2.28 11.42 17.55
CA ALA A 379 1.38 12.06 16.58
C ALA A 379 1.34 13.60 16.72
N GLY A 380 1.69 14.12 17.90
CA GLY A 380 1.85 15.55 18.17
C GLY A 380 0.54 16.31 18.35
#